data_AF-A0A9P5Q942-F1
#
_entry.id   AF-A0A9P5Q942-F1
#
_cell.length_a   1.000
_cell.length_b   1.000
_cell.length_c   1.000
_cell.angle_alpha   90.00
_cell.angle_beta   90.00
_cell.angle_gamma   90.00
#
_symmetry.space_group_name_H-M   'P 1'
#
loop_
_entity.id
_entity.type
_entity.pdbx_description
1 polymer ?
#
loop_
_entity_poly.entity_id
_entity_poly.type
_entity_poly.pdbx_seq_one_letter_code
_entity_poly.pdbx_strand_id
1 'polypeptide(L)'
;MASQENEYLPSSHFLQQTMQTGSPAWPQLPPIQGYREADFSTPVHSRKSWLGQMQPPLSSLLTPLAQRQPSPPPQAPPTATTSQLSSLNPTTPLIVDLLAVQNVAQDFQLSETQTDMLKTFVKLGSAGQGLSKPDLLTRLFHLALTIHYENQRPKDDHSDVQTLRGIIKDLKIRLENTFSLTSDQMKNVRALAFDKIYDPLRTCYMAINADIFDYLKIHAEELHFSNVFGNPVYEQVLERAIRKTCSSVRNGFRQHLRISKS
;
A
#
# COMPACT_ATOMS: atom_id res chain seq x y z
N MET A 1 57.14 13.19 7.05
CA MET A 1 56.90 11.96 7.84
C MET A 1 55.45 11.60 7.57
N ALA A 2 55.06 11.04 6.42
CA ALA A 2 55.43 9.77 5.79
C ALA A 2 55.13 8.57 6.70
N SER A 3 54.12 7.78 6.28
CA SER A 3 53.71 6.40 6.66
C SER A 3 52.19 6.34 6.87
N GLN A 4 51.41 5.39 6.35
CA GLN A 4 51.66 4.29 5.40
C GLN A 4 50.26 3.79 4.99
N GLU A 5 49.97 3.73 3.69
CA GLU A 5 48.79 3.07 3.13
C GLU A 5 48.92 1.55 3.27
N ASN A 6 47.83 0.88 3.65
CA ASN A 6 47.75 -0.57 3.74
C ASN A 6 46.61 -1.04 2.81
N GLU A 7 46.93 -1.20 1.53
CA GLU A 7 46.09 -1.85 0.53
C GLU A 7 46.14 -3.37 0.73
N TYR A 8 45.03 -3.94 1.19
CA TYR A 8 44.81 -5.38 1.19
C TYR A 8 44.06 -5.76 -0.11
N LEU A 9 44.80 -6.29 -1.09
CA LEU A 9 44.24 -6.97 -2.26
C LEU A 9 43.91 -8.43 -1.92
N PRO A 10 42.71 -8.93 -2.21
CA PRO A 10 42.42 -10.36 -2.10
C PRO A 10 42.92 -11.13 -3.33
N SER A 11 43.74 -12.14 -3.06
CA SER A 11 44.30 -13.12 -3.99
C SER A 11 43.23 -13.79 -4.86
N SER A 12 43.35 -13.60 -6.17
CA SER A 12 42.57 -14.28 -7.19
C SER A 12 43.17 -15.68 -7.42
N HIS A 13 42.60 -16.70 -6.78
CA HIS A 13 42.89 -18.10 -7.11
C HIS A 13 42.25 -18.43 -8.47
N PHE A 14 43.06 -18.30 -9.52
CA PHE A 14 42.75 -18.67 -10.89
C PHE A 14 42.79 -20.19 -11.04
N LEU A 15 41.62 -20.84 -11.04
CA LEU A 15 41.46 -22.24 -11.43
C LEU A 15 41.64 -22.37 -12.95
N GLN A 16 42.82 -22.84 -13.36
CA GLN A 16 43.00 -23.43 -14.69
C GLN A 16 42.28 -24.78 -14.72
N GLN A 17 41.05 -24.77 -15.23
CA GLN A 17 40.34 -26.00 -15.60
C GLN A 17 40.47 -26.22 -17.11
N THR A 18 40.94 -27.42 -17.41
CA THR A 18 41.36 -27.97 -18.70
C THR A 18 40.30 -27.84 -19.79
N MET A 19 40.75 -27.40 -20.97
CA MET A 19 40.01 -27.57 -22.21
C MET A 19 39.92 -29.06 -22.56
N GLN A 20 38.72 -29.63 -22.47
CA GLN A 20 38.34 -30.83 -23.22
C GLN A 20 37.30 -30.43 -24.27
N THR A 21 37.77 -30.36 -25.51
CA THR A 21 36.94 -30.20 -26.71
C THR A 21 36.21 -31.51 -26.97
N GLY A 22 35.02 -31.66 -26.38
CA GLY A 22 34.04 -32.66 -26.79
C GLY A 22 32.86 -31.95 -27.43
N SER A 23 32.78 -31.95 -28.76
CA SER A 23 31.58 -31.50 -29.48
C SER A 23 30.38 -32.35 -29.06
N PRO A 24 29.33 -31.80 -28.42
CA PRO A 24 28.10 -32.53 -28.23
C PRO A 24 27.41 -32.67 -29.59
N ALA A 25 27.25 -33.91 -30.02
CA ALA A 25 26.38 -34.25 -31.14
C ALA A 25 24.95 -33.83 -30.77
N TRP A 26 24.45 -32.77 -31.39
CA TRP A 26 23.05 -32.39 -31.27
C TRP A 26 22.18 -33.52 -31.83
N PRO A 27 21.12 -33.94 -31.12
CA PRO A 27 20.15 -34.87 -31.70
C PRO A 27 19.54 -34.22 -32.95
N GLN A 28 19.71 -34.89 -34.08
CA GLN A 28 19.04 -34.57 -35.33
C GLN A 28 17.53 -34.58 -35.07
N LEU A 29 16.91 -33.40 -35.11
CA LEU A 29 15.47 -33.28 -35.07
C LEU A 29 14.90 -33.92 -36.34
N PRO A 30 13.81 -34.71 -36.24
CA PRO A 30 13.16 -35.27 -37.41
C PRO A 30 12.68 -34.14 -38.34
N PRO A 31 12.63 -34.37 -39.66
CA PRO A 31 12.16 -33.39 -40.62
C PRO A 31 10.74 -32.94 -40.24
N ILE A 32 10.55 -31.62 -40.10
CA ILE A 32 9.25 -31.00 -39.90
C ILE A 32 8.43 -31.24 -41.17
N GLN A 33 7.66 -32.31 -41.16
CA GLN A 33 6.68 -32.65 -42.18
C GLN A 33 5.48 -31.72 -42.00
N GLY A 34 5.31 -30.80 -42.95
CA GLY A 34 4.03 -30.17 -43.29
C GLY A 34 3.29 -29.50 -42.14
N TYR A 35 3.57 -28.20 -41.94
CA TYR A 35 2.53 -27.31 -41.42
C TYR A 35 1.44 -27.19 -42.49
N ARG A 36 0.47 -28.10 -42.42
CA ARG A 36 -0.84 -27.97 -43.03
C ARG A 36 -1.51 -26.78 -42.36
N GLU A 37 -2.00 -25.82 -43.14
CA GLU A 37 -2.82 -24.71 -42.68
C GLU A 37 -3.94 -25.25 -41.79
N ALA A 38 -3.80 -25.07 -40.48
CA ALA A 38 -4.87 -25.28 -39.54
C ALA A 38 -5.66 -23.98 -39.51
N ASP A 39 -6.85 -24.03 -40.08
CA ASP A 39 -7.91 -23.04 -39.92
C ASP A 39 -7.97 -22.58 -38.47
N PHE A 40 -7.77 -21.27 -38.25
CA PHE A 40 -8.04 -20.61 -36.97
C PHE A 40 -9.57 -20.54 -36.76
N SER A 41 -10.17 -21.69 -36.47
CA SER A 41 -11.49 -21.80 -35.86
C SER A 41 -11.27 -22.32 -34.44
N THR A 42 -10.93 -21.41 -33.53
CA THR A 42 -10.81 -21.75 -32.11
C THR A 42 -12.19 -22.12 -31.57
N PRO A 43 -12.36 -23.29 -30.94
CA PRO A 43 -13.61 -23.61 -30.25
C PRO A 43 -13.74 -22.70 -29.03
N VAL A 44 -14.91 -22.08 -28.89
CA VAL A 44 -15.37 -21.44 -27.66
C VAL A 44 -15.42 -22.50 -26.57
N HIS A 45 -14.33 -22.67 -25.83
CA HIS A 45 -14.37 -23.35 -24.55
C HIS A 45 -15.04 -22.41 -23.54
N SER A 46 -16.35 -22.62 -23.43
CA SER A 46 -17.17 -22.21 -22.31
C SER A 46 -16.53 -22.74 -21.02
N ARG A 47 -15.69 -21.90 -20.38
CA ARG A 47 -15.27 -22.10 -18.99
C ARG A 47 -16.53 -21.98 -18.15
N LYS A 48 -17.13 -23.14 -17.82
CA LYS A 48 -18.07 -23.28 -16.73
C LYS A 48 -17.40 -22.77 -15.45
N SER A 49 -17.77 -21.55 -15.07
CA SER A 49 -17.41 -20.94 -13.80
C SER A 49 -18.09 -21.71 -12.66
N TRP A 50 -17.37 -22.61 -12.02
CA TRP A 50 -17.68 -23.04 -10.67
C TRP A 50 -17.07 -22.01 -9.71
N LEU A 51 -17.70 -20.84 -9.62
CA LEU A 51 -17.54 -19.93 -8.49
C LEU A 51 -18.88 -19.89 -7.79
N GLY A 52 -18.91 -20.58 -6.64
CA GLY A 52 -20.06 -20.63 -5.77
C GLY A 52 -20.56 -19.22 -5.47
N GLN A 53 -21.84 -19.04 -5.77
CA GLN A 53 -22.73 -18.08 -5.14
C GLN A 53 -22.59 -18.19 -3.61
N MET A 54 -21.82 -17.28 -3.02
CA MET A 54 -21.92 -16.88 -1.61
C MET A 54 -21.74 -15.37 -1.60
N GLN A 55 -22.78 -14.68 -2.08
CA GLN A 55 -22.89 -13.23 -1.96
C GLN A 55 -23.86 -12.98 -0.80
N PRO A 56 -23.39 -12.52 0.37
CA PRO A 56 -24.31 -12.02 1.37
C PRO A 56 -24.96 -10.72 0.86
N PRO A 57 -26.26 -10.48 1.11
CA PRO A 57 -26.92 -9.25 0.73
C PRO A 57 -26.41 -8.10 1.62
N LEU A 58 -25.47 -7.28 1.13
CA LEU A 58 -25.06 -6.03 1.77
C LEU A 58 -25.98 -4.86 1.40
N SER A 59 -27.30 -5.10 1.35
CA SER A 59 -28.31 -4.10 0.98
C SER A 59 -29.08 -3.62 2.20
N SER A 60 -28.44 -3.00 3.19
CA SER A 60 -29.17 -2.36 4.31
C SER A 60 -28.32 -1.52 5.28
N LEU A 61 -27.43 -0.64 4.81
CA LEU A 61 -26.88 0.43 5.66
C LEU A 61 -26.67 1.75 4.90
N LEU A 62 -27.73 2.25 4.27
CA LEU A 62 -27.83 3.68 3.94
C LEU A 62 -28.96 4.27 4.76
N THR A 63 -28.66 4.52 6.03
CA THR A 63 -29.50 5.40 6.85
C THR A 63 -29.35 6.81 6.27
N PRO A 64 -30.43 7.48 5.85
CA PRO A 64 -30.35 8.86 5.42
C PRO A 64 -29.92 9.70 6.62
N LEU A 65 -28.81 10.42 6.46
CA LEU A 65 -28.34 11.41 7.41
C LEU A 65 -29.42 12.50 7.50
N ALA A 66 -30.25 12.42 8.53
CA ALA A 66 -31.26 13.41 8.83
C ALA A 66 -30.57 14.78 8.93
N GLN A 67 -31.01 15.66 8.05
CA GLN A 67 -30.56 17.04 7.89
C GLN A 67 -30.75 17.76 9.23
N ARG A 68 -29.66 17.91 9.99
CA ARG A 68 -29.64 18.64 11.26
C ARG A 68 -29.93 20.11 10.96
N GLN A 69 -31.14 20.53 11.30
CA GLN A 69 -31.58 21.91 11.26
C GLN A 69 -30.70 22.75 12.21
N PRO A 70 -30.11 23.88 11.75
CA PRO A 70 -29.32 24.75 12.61
C PRO A 70 -30.25 25.45 13.61
N SER A 71 -29.99 25.22 14.89
CA SER A 71 -30.64 25.94 15.99
C SER A 71 -30.19 27.42 16.01
N PRO A 72 -31.10 28.36 16.38
CA PRO A 72 -30.77 29.77 16.49
C PRO A 72 -29.79 30.04 17.65
N PRO A 73 -28.96 31.10 17.55
CA PRO A 73 -27.99 31.45 18.58
C PRO A 73 -28.69 31.93 19.85
N PRO A 74 -28.35 31.39 21.03
CA PRO A 74 -28.84 31.94 22.29
C PRO A 74 -28.22 33.32 22.54
N GLN A 75 -29.11 34.28 22.81
CA GLN A 75 -28.79 35.65 23.22
C GLN A 75 -27.90 35.65 24.48
N ALA A 76 -26.87 36.49 24.44
CA ALA A 76 -26.01 36.79 25.57
C ALA A 76 -26.75 37.68 26.60
N PRO A 77 -26.66 37.37 27.90
CA PRO A 77 -26.69 38.40 28.94
C PRO A 77 -25.26 38.89 29.25
N PRO A 78 -25.07 40.20 29.53
CA PRO A 78 -23.76 40.77 29.73
C PRO A 78 -23.34 40.77 31.21
N THR A 79 -22.02 40.69 31.38
CA THR A 79 -21.19 41.36 32.39
C THR A 79 -21.20 40.89 33.87
N ALA A 80 -20.01 40.41 34.23
CA ALA A 80 -19.20 40.80 35.38
C ALA A 80 -19.55 40.21 36.74
N THR A 81 -18.90 39.08 37.03
CA THR A 81 -18.39 38.83 38.38
C THR A 81 -16.93 38.41 38.28
N THR A 82 -16.05 39.34 38.62
CA THR A 82 -14.62 39.13 38.86
C THR A 82 -14.45 38.06 39.94
N SER A 83 -14.12 36.83 39.55
CA SER A 83 -13.64 35.81 40.49
C SER A 83 -12.19 36.11 40.83
N GLN A 84 -11.99 36.74 41.99
CA GLN A 84 -10.70 36.80 42.65
C GLN A 84 -10.18 35.37 42.86
N LEU A 85 -9.00 35.07 42.31
CA LEU A 85 -8.18 33.94 42.74
C LEU A 85 -7.77 34.18 44.20
N SER A 86 -8.59 33.73 45.13
CA SER A 86 -8.16 33.58 46.52
C SER A 86 -7.07 32.53 46.57
N SER A 87 -5.88 32.94 46.98
CA SER A 87 -4.74 32.08 47.26
C SER A 87 -5.17 30.92 48.17
N LEU A 88 -5.06 29.70 47.67
CA LEU A 88 -5.30 28.45 48.40
C LEU A 88 -4.39 28.41 49.63
N ASN A 89 -4.97 28.66 50.81
CA ASN A 89 -4.31 28.48 52.08
C ASN A 89 -4.09 26.96 52.29
N PRO A 90 -2.85 26.47 52.54
CA PRO A 90 -2.48 25.06 52.39
C PRO A 90 -2.89 24.15 53.57
N THR A 91 -3.92 24.49 54.34
CA THR A 91 -4.25 23.75 55.57
C THR A 91 -5.75 23.45 55.70
N THR A 92 -6.40 23.10 54.59
CA THR A 92 -7.71 22.47 54.67
C THR A 92 -7.54 21.02 55.13
N PRO A 93 -8.20 20.58 56.21
CA PRO A 93 -8.14 19.19 56.65
C PRO A 93 -8.67 18.29 55.54
N LEU A 94 -7.88 17.28 55.14
CA LEU A 94 -8.33 16.32 54.14
C LEU A 94 -9.54 15.55 54.66
N ILE A 95 -10.60 15.47 53.84
CA ILE A 95 -11.84 14.75 54.16
C ILE A 95 -11.64 13.22 54.06
N VAL A 96 -10.69 12.80 53.22
CA VAL A 96 -10.34 11.41 52.96
C VAL A 96 -8.85 11.22 53.27
N ASP A 97 -8.53 10.19 54.04
CA ASP A 97 -7.16 9.85 54.41
C ASP A 97 -6.33 9.45 53.17
N LEU A 98 -5.07 9.89 53.11
CA LEU A 98 -4.17 9.52 52.02
C LEU A 98 -3.94 8.01 51.96
N LEU A 99 -4.00 7.31 53.10
CA LEU A 99 -3.91 5.86 53.15
C LEU A 99 -5.05 5.17 52.36
N ALA A 100 -6.27 5.75 52.38
CA ALA A 100 -7.38 5.21 51.60
C ALA A 100 -7.13 5.35 50.09
N VAL A 101 -6.53 6.46 49.65
CA VAL A 101 -6.14 6.67 48.25
C VAL A 101 -5.06 5.66 47.83
N GLN A 102 -4.10 5.37 48.71
CA GLN A 102 -3.05 4.39 48.47
C GLN A 102 -3.63 2.98 48.32
N ASN A 103 -4.57 2.59 49.18
CA ASN A 103 -5.24 1.29 49.10
C ASN A 103 -6.01 1.14 47.79
N VAL A 104 -6.78 2.17 47.38
CA VAL A 104 -7.48 2.16 46.09
C VAL A 104 -6.49 2.05 44.93
N ALA A 105 -5.40 2.80 44.96
CA ALA A 105 -4.37 2.72 43.92
C ALA A 105 -3.73 1.32 43.84
N GLN A 106 -3.49 0.69 45.00
CA GLN A 106 -2.96 -0.67 45.09
C GLN A 106 -3.95 -1.71 44.58
N ASP A 107 -5.23 -1.61 44.96
CA ASP A 107 -6.31 -2.52 44.53
C ASP A 107 -6.47 -2.52 42.99
N PHE A 108 -6.32 -1.35 42.37
CA PHE A 108 -6.41 -1.18 40.91
C PHE A 108 -5.07 -1.28 40.18
N GLN A 109 -3.97 -1.58 40.88
CA GLN A 109 -2.61 -1.69 40.32
C GLN A 109 -2.20 -0.45 39.50
N LEU A 110 -2.52 0.74 40.02
CA LEU A 110 -2.25 2.00 39.33
C LEU A 110 -0.76 2.37 39.39
N SER A 111 -0.28 3.07 38.37
CA SER A 111 1.09 3.61 38.38
C SER A 111 1.24 4.73 39.42
N GLU A 112 2.48 5.08 39.78
CA GLU A 112 2.77 6.19 40.69
C GLU A 112 2.19 7.52 40.18
N THR A 113 2.31 7.79 38.87
CA THR A 113 1.74 8.98 38.23
C THR A 113 0.22 9.02 38.33
N GLN A 114 -0.45 7.87 38.17
CA GLN A 114 -1.90 7.74 38.29
C GLN A 114 -2.34 7.90 39.75
N THR A 115 -1.55 7.38 40.69
CA THR A 115 -1.75 7.54 42.13
C THR A 115 -1.67 9.02 42.53
N ASP A 116 -0.72 9.77 41.98
CA ASP A 116 -0.61 11.22 42.22
C ASP A 116 -1.78 12.01 41.61
N MET A 117 -2.32 11.54 40.49
CA MET A 117 -3.55 12.09 39.92
C MET A 117 -4.74 11.86 40.86
N LEU A 118 -4.87 10.67 41.47
CA LEU A 118 -5.90 10.39 42.48
C LEU A 118 -5.72 11.27 43.73
N LYS A 119 -4.49 11.45 44.23
CA LYS A 119 -4.20 12.35 45.35
C LYS A 119 -4.58 13.79 45.01
N THR A 120 -4.29 14.24 43.80
CA THR A 120 -4.64 15.59 43.32
C THR A 120 -6.16 15.76 43.24
N PHE A 121 -6.87 14.74 42.76
CA PHE A 121 -8.34 14.72 42.73
C PHE A 121 -8.94 14.87 44.14
N VAL A 122 -8.42 14.14 45.13
CA VAL A 122 -8.87 14.26 46.53
C VAL A 122 -8.56 15.62 47.13
N LYS A 123 -7.37 16.19 46.87
CA LYS A 123 -7.00 17.54 47.31
C LYS A 123 -7.95 18.59 46.73
N LEU A 124 -8.28 18.49 45.44
CA LEU A 124 -9.19 19.40 44.77
C LEU A 124 -10.62 19.25 45.29
N GLY A 125 -11.09 18.01 45.48
CA GLY A 125 -12.42 17.72 46.02
C GLY A 125 -12.60 18.09 47.49
N SER A 126 -11.50 18.27 48.23
CA SER A 126 -11.50 18.73 49.63
C SER A 126 -11.38 20.26 49.78
N ALA A 127 -11.16 21.00 48.69
CA ALA A 127 -11.00 22.45 48.74
C ALA A 127 -12.37 23.17 48.85
N GLY A 128 -12.44 24.23 49.67
CA GLY A 128 -13.64 25.07 49.84
C GLY A 128 -14.74 24.39 50.65
N GLN A 129 -16.01 24.51 50.20
CA GLN A 129 -17.13 23.79 50.82
C GLN A 129 -17.12 22.28 50.53
N GLY A 130 -16.23 21.81 49.64
CA GLY A 130 -15.89 20.41 49.43
C GLY A 130 -17.03 19.53 48.93
N LEU A 131 -16.66 18.36 48.40
CA LEU A 131 -17.60 17.27 48.21
C LEU A 131 -17.83 16.56 49.55
N SER A 132 -19.04 16.06 49.77
CA SER A 132 -19.27 15.16 50.90
C SER A 132 -18.34 13.95 50.80
N LYS A 133 -17.86 13.45 51.94
CA LYS A 133 -16.99 12.26 51.99
C LYS A 133 -17.49 11.07 51.13
N PRO A 134 -18.78 10.68 51.18
CA PRO A 134 -19.25 9.56 50.35
C PRO A 134 -19.24 9.87 48.84
N ASP A 135 -19.56 11.11 48.42
CA ASP A 135 -19.49 11.48 47.00
C ASP A 135 -18.04 11.48 46.52
N LEU A 136 -17.12 12.03 47.32
CA LEU A 136 -15.69 12.05 46.99
C LEU A 136 -15.10 10.64 46.84
N LEU A 137 -15.45 9.71 47.73
CA LEU A 137 -15.03 8.31 47.64
C LEU A 137 -15.61 7.61 46.41
N THR A 138 -16.89 7.83 46.11
CA THR A 138 -17.54 7.22 44.94
C THR A 138 -16.87 7.67 43.65
N ARG A 139 -16.57 8.97 43.52
CA ARG A 139 -15.87 9.51 42.35
C ARG A 139 -14.41 9.08 42.28
N LEU A 140 -13.73 8.98 43.42
CA LEU A 140 -12.36 8.45 43.49
C LEU A 140 -12.31 7.01 42.96
N PHE A 141 -13.24 6.16 43.43
CA PHE A 141 -13.34 4.78 42.99
C PHE A 141 -13.68 4.68 41.51
N HIS A 142 -14.61 5.50 41.03
CA HIS A 142 -14.95 5.57 39.61
C HIS A 142 -13.75 5.98 38.75
N LEU A 143 -12.98 6.99 39.17
CA LEU A 143 -11.78 7.43 38.46
C LEU A 143 -10.72 6.33 38.41
N ALA A 144 -10.48 5.64 39.53
CA ALA A 144 -9.55 4.51 39.58
C ALA A 144 -9.97 3.37 38.64
N LEU A 145 -11.27 3.05 38.62
CA LEU A 145 -11.86 2.07 37.71
C LEU A 145 -11.65 2.45 36.23
N THR A 146 -11.89 3.72 35.85
CA THR A 146 -11.68 4.20 34.48
C THR A 146 -10.22 4.09 34.06
N ILE A 147 -9.27 4.51 34.92
CA ILE A 147 -7.84 4.40 34.64
C ILE A 147 -7.45 2.93 34.48
N HIS A 148 -7.97 2.06 35.35
CA HIS A 148 -7.70 0.63 35.30
C HIS A 148 -8.19 0.00 33.98
N TYR A 149 -9.39 0.35 33.52
CA TYR A 149 -9.89 -0.09 32.21
C TYR A 149 -9.03 0.40 31.06
N GLU A 150 -8.57 1.65 31.10
CA GLU A 150 -7.71 2.20 30.03
C GLU A 150 -6.33 1.55 30.02
N ASN A 151 -5.79 1.19 31.19
CA ASN A 151 -4.54 0.44 31.32
C ASN A 151 -4.69 -1.01 30.82
N GLN A 152 -5.86 -1.63 31.02
CA GLN A 152 -6.16 -2.98 30.54
C GLN A 152 -6.53 -3.01 29.06
N ARG A 153 -6.88 -1.86 28.47
CA ARG A 153 -7.21 -1.78 27.05
C ARG A 153 -5.99 -2.26 26.27
N PRO A 154 -6.09 -3.39 25.56
CA PRO A 154 -4.93 -3.98 24.92
C PRO A 154 -4.37 -2.97 23.93
N LYS A 155 -3.05 -2.76 23.97
CA LYS A 155 -2.32 -1.97 22.95
C LYS A 155 -2.39 -2.61 21.55
N ASP A 156 -3.11 -3.72 21.42
CA ASP A 156 -3.32 -4.50 20.21
C ASP A 156 -4.13 -3.77 19.12
N ASP A 157 -4.82 -2.66 19.44
CA ASP A 157 -5.40 -1.81 18.40
C ASP A 157 -4.32 -1.25 17.44
N HIS A 158 -3.07 -1.12 17.88
CA HIS A 158 -1.97 -0.74 17.00
C HIS A 158 -1.40 -1.90 16.19
N SER A 159 -1.44 -3.14 16.70
CA SER A 159 -0.98 -4.31 15.94
C SER A 159 -1.90 -4.61 14.78
N ASP A 160 -3.21 -4.39 14.93
CA ASP A 160 -4.19 -4.63 13.88
C ASP A 160 -4.04 -3.61 12.74
N VAL A 161 -3.83 -2.33 13.06
CA VAL A 161 -3.60 -1.30 12.05
C VAL A 161 -2.29 -1.53 11.29
N GLN A 162 -1.22 -1.95 11.97
CA GLN A 162 0.05 -2.27 11.30
C GLN A 162 -0.07 -3.51 10.42
N THR A 163 -0.78 -4.54 10.89
CA THR A 163 -1.04 -5.77 10.14
C THR A 163 -1.87 -5.47 8.89
N LEU A 164 -2.95 -4.71 9.02
CA LEU A 164 -3.77 -4.25 7.89
C LEU A 164 -2.95 -3.43 6.89
N ARG A 165 -2.08 -2.53 7.37
CA ARG A 165 -1.18 -1.77 6.49
C ARG A 165 -0.21 -2.68 5.73
N GLY A 166 0.28 -3.73 6.38
CA GLY A 166 1.11 -4.76 5.75
C GLY A 166 0.36 -5.50 4.64
N ILE A 167 -0.87 -5.96 4.93
CA ILE A 167 -1.74 -6.65 3.98
C ILE A 167 -2.08 -5.77 2.78
N ILE A 168 -2.43 -4.50 3.00
CA ILE A 168 -2.73 -3.54 1.93
C ILE A 168 -1.50 -3.30 1.05
N LYS A 169 -0.31 -3.21 1.65
CA LYS A 169 0.94 -3.06 0.90
C LYS A 169 1.23 -4.28 0.02
N ASP A 170 1.03 -5.50 0.55
CA ASP A 170 1.21 -6.73 -0.23
C ASP A 170 0.19 -6.83 -1.38
N LEU A 171 -1.08 -6.52 -1.11
CA LEU A 171 -2.13 -6.44 -2.14
C LEU A 171 -1.76 -5.46 -3.26
N LYS A 172 -1.25 -4.27 -2.90
CA LYS A 172 -0.78 -3.29 -3.87
C LYS A 172 0.34 -3.85 -4.76
N ILE A 173 1.35 -4.48 -4.16
CA ILE A 173 2.46 -5.10 -4.91
C ILE A 173 1.95 -6.21 -5.85
N ARG A 174 1.05 -7.07 -5.37
CA ARG A 174 0.47 -8.14 -6.19
C ARG A 174 -0.34 -7.59 -7.35
N LEU A 175 -1.14 -6.55 -7.11
CA LEU A 175 -1.92 -5.89 -8.17
C LEU A 175 -0.99 -5.26 -9.22
N GLU A 176 0.08 -4.59 -8.79
CA GLU A 176 1.08 -4.01 -9.69
C GLU A 176 1.77 -5.10 -10.54
N ASN A 177 2.09 -6.26 -9.95
CA ASN A 177 2.71 -7.39 -10.67
C ASN A 177 1.76 -8.14 -11.61
N THR A 178 0.44 -8.04 -11.40
CA THR A 178 -0.58 -8.66 -12.28
C THR A 178 -1.00 -7.77 -13.44
N PHE A 179 -0.43 -6.57 -13.57
CA PHE A 179 -0.75 -5.68 -14.66
C PHE A 179 -0.45 -6.32 -16.02
N SER A 180 -1.41 -6.25 -16.93
CA SER A 180 -1.28 -6.70 -18.31
C SER A 180 -1.92 -5.69 -19.24
N LEU A 181 -1.32 -5.51 -20.42
CA LEU A 181 -1.88 -4.63 -21.44
C LEU A 181 -3.20 -5.20 -21.95
N THR A 182 -4.17 -4.32 -22.20
CA THR A 182 -5.44 -4.71 -22.79
C THR A 182 -5.24 -5.21 -24.22
N SER A 183 -6.20 -5.98 -24.73
CA SER A 183 -6.15 -6.46 -26.12
C SER A 183 -6.09 -5.32 -27.13
N ASP A 184 -6.75 -4.20 -26.84
CA ASP A 184 -6.82 -3.06 -27.76
C ASP A 184 -5.53 -2.25 -27.75
N GLN A 185 -4.92 -2.05 -26.56
CA GLN A 185 -3.55 -1.52 -26.46
C GLN A 185 -2.56 -2.38 -27.26
N MET A 186 -2.66 -3.71 -27.15
CA MET A 186 -1.81 -4.63 -27.92
C MET A 186 -2.04 -4.53 -29.44
N LYS A 187 -3.29 -4.29 -29.89
CA LYS A 187 -3.59 -4.03 -31.30
C LYS A 187 -2.94 -2.72 -31.76
N ASN A 188 -3.05 -1.65 -30.98
CA ASN A 188 -2.44 -0.35 -31.29
C ASN A 188 -0.92 -0.45 -31.41
N VAL A 189 -0.24 -1.13 -30.47
CA VAL A 189 1.20 -1.40 -30.53
C VAL A 189 1.57 -2.13 -31.82
N ARG A 190 0.77 -3.12 -32.22
CA ARG A 190 1.01 -3.92 -33.43
C ARG A 190 0.79 -3.09 -34.70
N ALA A 191 -0.27 -2.28 -34.76
CA ALA A 191 -0.54 -1.39 -35.88
C ALA A 191 0.61 -0.41 -36.10
N LEU A 192 1.05 0.28 -35.05
CA LEU A 192 2.21 1.19 -35.11
C LEU A 192 3.50 0.46 -35.53
N ALA A 193 3.70 -0.77 -35.07
CA ALA A 193 4.86 -1.57 -35.50
C ALA A 193 4.83 -1.89 -37.00
N PHE A 194 3.65 -2.14 -37.57
CA PHE A 194 3.50 -2.30 -39.02
C PHE A 194 3.71 -0.98 -39.76
N ASP A 195 3.13 0.12 -39.29
CA ASP A 195 3.31 1.42 -39.95
C ASP A 195 4.79 1.83 -39.99
N LYS A 196 5.53 1.61 -38.89
CA LYS A 196 6.97 1.90 -38.82
C LYS A 196 7.84 0.90 -39.60
N ILE A 197 7.44 -0.36 -39.78
CA ILE A 197 8.25 -1.33 -40.55
C ILE A 197 8.16 -1.06 -42.06
N TYR A 198 7.02 -0.55 -42.53
CA TYR A 198 6.79 -0.27 -43.95
C TYR A 198 7.18 1.15 -44.37
N ASP A 199 7.73 1.96 -43.45
CA ASP A 199 8.26 3.29 -43.75
C ASP A 199 9.48 3.19 -44.69
N PRO A 200 9.40 3.71 -45.94
CA PRO A 200 10.49 3.62 -46.90
C PRO A 200 11.68 4.53 -46.55
N LEU A 201 11.50 5.53 -45.70
CA LEU A 201 12.55 6.47 -45.32
C LEU A 201 13.40 5.95 -44.16
N ARG A 202 13.00 4.84 -43.54
CA ARG A 202 13.65 4.29 -42.36
C ARG A 202 14.89 3.48 -42.72
N THR A 203 16.02 3.86 -42.15
CA THR A 203 17.31 3.15 -42.31
C THR A 203 17.62 2.19 -41.15
N CYS A 204 17.05 2.42 -39.96
CA CYS A 204 17.32 1.61 -38.76
C CYS A 204 16.06 0.88 -38.24
N TYR A 205 15.98 -0.42 -38.50
CA TYR A 205 14.89 -1.29 -38.05
C TYR A 205 15.04 -1.78 -36.60
N MET A 206 16.24 -1.65 -36.02
CA MET A 206 16.49 -2.05 -34.63
C MET A 206 15.97 -1.03 -33.62
N ALA A 207 15.84 0.24 -34.02
CA ALA A 207 15.34 1.32 -33.17
C ALA A 207 13.80 1.47 -33.15
N ILE A 208 13.06 0.68 -33.94
CA ILE A 208 11.60 0.80 -34.07
C ILE A 208 10.87 0.74 -32.72
N ASN A 209 11.33 -0.10 -31.78
CA ASN A 209 10.71 -0.21 -30.47
C ASN A 209 10.85 1.07 -29.63
N ALA A 210 11.95 1.81 -29.76
CA ALA A 210 12.12 3.09 -29.07
C ALA A 210 11.18 4.14 -29.66
N ASP A 211 11.13 4.24 -30.98
CA ASP A 211 10.27 5.21 -31.67
C ASP A 211 8.78 4.97 -31.38
N ILE A 212 8.35 3.71 -31.29
CA ILE A 212 6.98 3.37 -30.89
C ILE A 212 6.73 3.75 -29.44
N PHE A 213 7.68 3.51 -28.55
CA PHE A 213 7.54 3.88 -27.14
C PHE A 213 7.39 5.40 -26.98
N ASP A 214 8.22 6.18 -27.66
CA ASP A 214 8.17 7.65 -27.65
C ASP A 214 6.86 8.16 -28.28
N TYR A 215 6.42 7.57 -29.39
CA TYR A 215 5.13 7.91 -30.01
C TYR A 215 3.95 7.64 -29.07
N LEU A 216 3.92 6.46 -28.44
CA LEU A 216 2.88 6.11 -27.47
C LEU A 216 2.88 7.04 -26.27
N LYS A 217 4.05 7.52 -25.83
CA LYS A 217 4.18 8.46 -24.72
C LYS A 217 3.58 9.83 -25.05
N ILE A 218 3.77 10.30 -26.28
CA ILE A 218 3.20 11.56 -26.78
C ILE A 218 1.68 11.43 -26.96
N HIS A 219 1.21 10.31 -27.51
CA HIS A 219 -0.20 10.05 -27.83
C HIS A 219 -0.90 9.14 -26.81
N ALA A 220 -0.52 9.27 -25.53
CA ALA A 220 -0.97 8.35 -24.48
C ALA A 220 -2.49 8.38 -24.28
N GLU A 221 -3.11 9.56 -24.31
CA GLU A 221 -4.56 9.69 -24.10
C GLU A 221 -5.36 9.15 -25.29
N GLU A 222 -4.96 9.52 -26.51
CA GLU A 222 -5.60 9.14 -27.77
C GLU A 222 -5.61 7.62 -27.98
N LEU A 223 -4.51 6.95 -27.60
CA LEU A 223 -4.34 5.50 -27.80
C LEU A 223 -4.72 4.66 -26.58
N HIS A 224 -5.33 5.27 -25.56
CA HIS A 224 -5.75 4.64 -24.31
C HIS A 224 -4.60 4.03 -23.49
N PHE A 225 -3.44 4.69 -23.44
CA PHE A 225 -2.28 4.35 -22.60
C PHE A 225 -2.09 5.30 -21.40
N SER A 226 -3.06 6.18 -21.11
CA SER A 226 -2.99 7.11 -19.98
C SER A 226 -2.83 6.42 -18.62
N ASN A 227 -3.29 5.16 -18.48
CA ASN A 227 -3.12 4.35 -17.28
C ASN A 227 -1.75 3.64 -17.17
N VAL A 228 -0.95 3.66 -18.24
CA VAL A 228 0.35 2.98 -18.31
C VAL A 228 1.49 3.93 -17.99
N PHE A 229 1.46 5.13 -18.58
CA PHE A 229 2.51 6.13 -18.39
C PHE A 229 2.39 6.81 -17.02
N GLY A 230 3.55 7.05 -16.39
CA GLY A 230 3.63 7.59 -15.03
C GLY A 230 3.83 6.54 -13.94
N ASN A 231 3.65 5.25 -14.27
CA ASN A 231 4.05 4.14 -13.41
C ASN A 231 5.23 3.36 -14.04
N PRO A 232 6.44 3.39 -13.44
CA PRO A 232 7.63 2.77 -14.03
C PRO A 232 7.49 1.25 -14.21
N VAL A 233 6.72 0.57 -13.37
CA VAL A 233 6.50 -0.88 -13.48
C VAL A 233 5.67 -1.18 -14.73
N TYR A 234 4.62 -0.40 -14.98
CA TYR A 234 3.74 -0.57 -16.14
C TYR A 234 4.45 -0.19 -17.44
N GLU A 235 5.29 0.85 -17.40
CA GLU A 235 6.16 1.22 -18.53
C GLU A 235 7.13 0.08 -18.90
N GLN A 236 7.71 -0.64 -17.94
CA GLN A 236 8.55 -1.82 -18.22
C GLN A 236 7.77 -2.97 -18.86
N VAL A 237 6.53 -3.22 -18.39
CA VAL A 237 5.63 -4.22 -19.00
C VAL A 237 5.32 -3.84 -20.45
N LEU A 238 5.02 -2.57 -20.70
CA LEU A 238 4.77 -2.03 -22.03
C LEU A 238 6.00 -2.17 -22.94
N GLU A 239 7.17 -1.77 -22.47
CA GLU A 239 8.43 -1.85 -23.24
C GLU A 239 8.76 -3.29 -23.63
N ARG A 240 8.55 -4.26 -22.70
CA ARG A 240 8.71 -5.69 -22.99
C ARG A 240 7.73 -6.16 -24.07
N ALA A 241 6.46 -5.73 -24.01
CA ALA A 241 5.46 -6.07 -25.01
C ALA A 241 5.77 -5.47 -26.39
N ILE A 242 6.23 -4.22 -26.45
CA ILE A 242 6.67 -3.56 -27.69
C ILE A 242 7.85 -4.31 -28.30
N ARG A 243 8.91 -4.62 -27.53
CA ARG A 243 10.07 -5.39 -28.01
C ARG A 243 9.68 -6.73 -28.63
N LYS A 244 8.77 -7.47 -27.97
CA LYS A 244 8.25 -8.74 -28.45
C LYS A 244 7.47 -8.56 -29.77
N THR A 245 6.57 -7.59 -29.82
CA THR A 245 5.75 -7.31 -31.01
C THR A 245 6.62 -6.86 -32.19
N CYS A 246 7.54 -5.93 -31.99
CA CYS A 246 8.48 -5.47 -33.02
C CYS A 246 9.33 -6.61 -33.57
N SER A 247 9.81 -7.51 -32.70
CA SER A 247 10.59 -8.68 -33.12
C SER A 247 9.78 -9.63 -34.00
N SER A 248 8.51 -9.86 -33.63
CA SER A 248 7.56 -10.66 -34.43
C SER A 248 7.30 -10.02 -35.80
N VAL A 249 6.96 -8.72 -35.83
CA VAL A 249 6.68 -7.97 -37.06
C VAL A 249 7.89 -7.95 -38.00
N ARG A 250 9.10 -7.66 -37.47
CA ARG A 250 10.35 -7.74 -38.25
C ARG A 250 10.56 -9.13 -38.84
N ASN A 251 10.25 -10.19 -38.09
CA ASN A 251 10.41 -11.54 -38.60
C ASN A 251 9.43 -11.84 -39.74
N GLY A 252 8.17 -11.44 -39.59
CA GLY A 252 7.16 -11.56 -40.65
C GLY A 252 7.55 -10.77 -41.91
N PHE A 253 8.01 -9.54 -41.74
CA PHE A 253 8.48 -8.70 -42.85
C PHE A 253 9.66 -9.34 -43.60
N ARG A 254 10.65 -9.89 -42.89
CA ARG A 254 11.76 -10.63 -43.53
C ARG A 254 11.29 -11.83 -44.35
N GLN A 255 10.24 -12.53 -43.91
CA GLN A 255 9.67 -13.64 -44.69
C GLN A 255 8.94 -13.14 -45.93
N HIS A 256 8.15 -12.08 -45.81
CA HIS A 256 7.46 -11.47 -46.95
C HIS A 256 8.44 -11.04 -48.05
N LEU A 257 9.56 -10.42 -47.67
CA LEU A 257 10.61 -10.05 -48.61
C LEU A 257 11.27 -11.25 -49.31
N ARG A 258 11.39 -12.40 -48.65
CA ARG A 258 11.95 -13.62 -49.27
C ARG A 258 10.98 -14.18 -50.31
N ILE A 259 9.70 -14.26 -49.97
CA ILE A 259 8.65 -14.79 -50.85
C ILE A 259 8.52 -13.89 -52.09
N SER A 260 8.56 -12.56 -51.93
CA SER A 260 8.42 -11.62 -53.06
C SER A 260 9.53 -11.69 -54.13
N LYS A 261 10.65 -12.37 -53.83
CA LYS A 261 11.80 -12.52 -54.73
C LYS A 261 11.80 -13.85 -55.48
N SER A 262 10.98 -14.81 -55.06
CA SER A 262 10.78 -16.10 -55.74
C SER A 262 9.66 -15.99 -56.75
#